data_AF-A0A821Y9M3-F1
#
_entry.id   AF-A0A821Y9M3-F1
#
_cell.length_a   1.000
_cell.length_b   1.000
_cell.length_c   1.000
_cell.angle_alpha   90.00
_cell.angle_beta   90.00
_cell.angle_gamma   90.00
#
_symmetry.space_group_name_H-M   'P 1'
#
loop_
_entity.id
_entity.type
_entity.pdbx_description
1 polymer ?
#
loop_
_entity_poly.entity_id
_entity_poly.type
_entity_poly.pdbx_seq_one_letter_code
_entity_poly.pdbx_strand_id
1 'polypeptide(L)'
;MTSFGSTKVIRDNFMPSFKIQGQIYHRTGSLLPIPDEDYKFLQIYFIRNSAREVDQRCAHNNSVKRSIVEQLQTFFHQHNELVALFTTALDRMPSDNHKIVIRADKVPVGQYAGRRVS
;
A
#
# COMPACT_ATOMS: atom_id res chain seq x y z
N MET A 1 -6.74 -8.33 4.44
CA MET A 1 -7.91 -7.62 5.01
C MET A 1 -7.53 -6.16 5.22
N THR A 2 -8.19 -5.24 4.51
CA THR A 2 -8.10 -3.80 4.80
C THR A 2 -8.98 -3.48 6.00
N SER A 3 -8.39 -2.91 7.04
CA SER A 3 -9.08 -2.45 8.25
C SER A 3 -9.28 -0.95 8.15
N PHE A 4 -10.52 -0.50 8.37
CA PHE A 4 -10.81 0.90 8.63
C PHE A 4 -10.73 1.15 10.14
N GLY A 5 -9.81 2.01 10.57
CA GLY A 5 -9.70 2.42 11.97
C GLY A 5 -10.67 3.55 12.28
N SER A 6 -11.34 3.50 13.44
CA SER A 6 -12.11 4.62 13.99
C SER A 6 -11.60 4.97 15.38
N THR A 7 -11.60 6.26 15.74
CA THR A 7 -11.28 6.75 17.08
C THR A 7 -12.50 6.80 18.01
N LYS A 8 -13.73 6.75 17.47
CA LYS A 8 -14.97 6.77 18.27
C LYS A 8 -16.04 5.89 17.64
N VAL A 9 -16.67 5.04 18.45
CA VAL A 9 -17.80 4.20 18.04
C VAL A 9 -19.00 4.62 18.90
N ILE A 10 -20.04 5.15 18.27
CA ILE A 10 -21.32 5.49 18.93
C ILE A 10 -22.32 4.42 18.54
N ARG A 11 -22.90 3.72 19.52
CA ARG A 11 -23.99 2.76 19.32
C ARG A 11 -25.21 3.25 20.08
N ASP A 12 -26.23 3.71 19.36
CA ASP A 12 -27.57 3.93 19.91
C ASP A 12 -28.45 2.70 19.66
N ASN A 13 -29.54 2.57 20.44
CA ASN A 13 -30.46 1.43 20.37
C ASN A 13 -31.10 1.32 18.97
N PHE A 14 -30.57 0.38 18.19
CA PHE A 14 -30.96 -0.01 16.83
C PHE A 14 -30.60 0.99 15.72
N MET A 15 -29.35 0.93 15.26
CA MET A 15 -28.88 1.58 14.03
C MET A 15 -28.58 0.52 12.95
N PRO A 16 -29.35 0.43 11.85
CA PRO A 16 -29.08 -0.51 10.75
C PRO A 16 -27.92 -0.05 9.84
N SER A 17 -27.41 1.17 10.04
CA SER A 17 -26.27 1.73 9.31
C SER A 17 -25.21 2.19 10.30
N PHE A 18 -23.93 2.01 9.96
CA PHE A 18 -22.81 2.57 10.71
C PHE A 18 -22.33 3.84 10.00
N LYS A 19 -22.17 4.93 10.75
CA LYS A 19 -21.57 6.17 10.24
C LYS A 19 -20.14 6.27 10.76
N ILE A 20 -19.19 6.38 9.84
CA ILE A 20 -17.77 6.64 10.16
C ILE A 20 -17.52 8.12 9.89
N GLN A 21 -17.10 8.88 10.91
CA GLN A 21 -16.72 10.29 10.80
C GLN A 21 -15.23 10.45 11.13
N GLY A 22 -14.47 11.04 10.20
CA GLY A 22 -13.03 11.24 10.32
C GLY A 22 -12.30 11.05 8.99
N GLN A 23 -11.00 11.34 8.96
CA GLN A 23 -10.16 10.99 7.81
C GLN A 23 -10.02 9.46 7.74
N ILE A 24 -10.34 8.90 6.57
CA ILE A 24 -10.14 7.48 6.30
C ILE A 24 -8.66 7.25 6.03
N TYR A 25 -8.00 6.52 6.93
CA TYR A 25 -6.64 6.03 6.72
C TYR A 25 -6.71 4.58 6.25
N HIS A 26 -6.09 4.28 5.11
CA HIS A 26 -5.78 2.90 4.76
C HIS A 26 -4.67 2.43 5.69
N ARG A 27 -5.00 1.54 6.65
CA ARG A 27 -3.98 0.73 7.33
C ARG A 27 -3.54 -0.35 6.36
N THR A 28 -2.51 -0.04 5.57
CA THR A 28 -1.72 -1.06 4.91
C THR A 28 -1.00 -1.87 6.00
N GLY A 29 -0.89 -3.19 5.82
CA GLY A 29 -0.10 -4.03 6.72
C GLY A 29 1.37 -3.61 6.77
N SER A 30 2.20 -4.37 7.51
CA SER A 30 3.64 -4.11 7.56
C SER A 30 4.21 -3.95 6.15
N LEU A 31 4.96 -2.88 5.93
CA LEU A 31 5.69 -2.70 4.68
C LEU A 31 6.88 -3.64 4.61
N LEU A 32 7.54 -3.87 5.74
CA LEU A 32 8.60 -4.85 5.81
C LEU A 32 7.99 -6.26 5.90
N PRO A 33 8.67 -7.25 5.30
CA PRO A 33 8.31 -8.65 5.49
C PRO A 33 8.30 -8.97 6.98
N ILE A 34 7.27 -9.67 7.44
CA ILE A 34 7.25 -10.17 8.81
C ILE A 34 8.16 -11.40 8.84
N PRO A 35 9.06 -11.54 9.83
CA PRO A 35 9.88 -12.75 9.97
C PRO A 35 9.00 -14.00 9.96
N ASP A 36 9.47 -15.04 9.26
CA ASP A 36 8.79 -16.33 9.12
C ASP A 36 7.42 -16.30 8.41
N GLU A 37 7.06 -15.17 7.79
CA GLU A 37 5.89 -15.08 6.92
C GLU A 37 6.26 -14.86 5.45
N ASP A 38 5.41 -15.40 4.58
CA ASP A 38 5.45 -15.11 3.15
C ASP A 38 5.21 -13.63 2.86
N TYR A 39 5.96 -13.10 1.89
CA TYR A 39 5.79 -11.76 1.36
C TYR A 39 4.40 -11.61 0.74
N LYS A 40 3.67 -10.58 1.16
CA LYS A 40 2.29 -10.30 0.73
C LYS A 40 2.13 -8.87 0.23
N PHE A 41 1.20 -8.66 -0.70
CA PHE A 41 0.84 -7.33 -1.22
C PHE A 41 2.04 -6.54 -1.76
N LEU A 42 2.33 -5.37 -1.16
CA LEU A 42 3.44 -4.49 -1.53
C LEU A 42 4.80 -5.07 -1.16
N GLN A 43 4.88 -5.91 -0.11
CA GLN A 43 6.13 -6.52 0.36
C GLN A 43 6.82 -7.32 -0.75
N ILE A 44 6.04 -7.87 -1.69
CA ILE A 44 6.57 -8.65 -2.81
C ILE A 44 7.62 -7.83 -3.58
N TYR A 45 7.38 -6.54 -3.85
CA TYR A 45 8.36 -5.67 -4.53
C TYR A 45 9.66 -5.47 -3.76
N PHE A 46 9.71 -5.83 -2.47
CA PHE A 46 10.88 -5.68 -1.61
C PHE A 46 11.74 -6.96 -1.56
N ILE A 47 11.35 -8.02 -2.28
CA ILE A 47 12.17 -9.21 -2.48
C ILE A 47 13.45 -8.86 -3.29
N ARG A 48 13.42 -7.79 -4.09
CA ARG A 48 14.54 -7.30 -4.93
C ARG A 48 15.03 -8.33 -5.95
N ASN A 49 14.17 -9.25 -6.35
CA ASN A 49 14.44 -10.22 -7.39
C ASN A 49 13.17 -10.46 -8.20
N SER A 50 13.14 -9.95 -9.42
CA SER A 50 11.96 -9.97 -10.28
C SER A 50 11.40 -11.39 -10.50
N ALA A 51 12.27 -12.40 -10.68
CA ALA A 51 11.82 -13.78 -10.85
C ALA A 51 11.14 -14.31 -9.59
N ARG A 52 11.73 -14.08 -8.41
CA ARG A 52 11.13 -14.47 -7.13
C ARG A 52 9.83 -13.72 -6.82
N GLU A 53 9.71 -12.46 -7.25
CA GLU A 53 8.47 -11.69 -7.14
C GLU A 53 7.34 -12.32 -7.95
N VAL A 54 7.63 -12.70 -9.19
CA VAL A 54 6.68 -13.41 -10.07
C VAL A 54 6.29 -14.75 -9.46
N ASP A 55 7.29 -15.52 -9.02
CA ASP A 55 7.06 -16.84 -8.43
C ASP A 55 6.20 -16.73 -7.17
N GLN A 56 6.46 -15.73 -6.31
CA GLN A 56 5.63 -15.45 -5.13
C GLN A 56 4.19 -15.09 -5.50
N ARG A 57 3.97 -14.29 -6.55
CA ARG A 57 2.62 -13.95 -7.04
C ARG A 57 1.89 -15.17 -7.59
N CYS A 58 2.59 -16.03 -8.32
CA CYS A 58 2.03 -17.26 -8.86
C CYS A 58 1.75 -18.29 -7.76
N ALA A 59 2.57 -18.32 -6.70
CA ALA A 59 2.32 -19.16 -5.51
C ALA A 59 1.08 -18.71 -4.73
N HIS A 60 0.84 -17.40 -4.63
CA HIS A 60 -0.39 -16.86 -4.02
C HIS A 60 -1.66 -17.17 -4.81
N ASN A 61 -1.56 -17.31 -6.13
CA ASN A 61 -2.70 -17.69 -6.96
C ASN A 61 -2.25 -18.54 -8.16
N ASN A 62 -2.37 -19.86 -7.99
CA ASN A 62 -1.92 -20.90 -8.92
C ASN A 62 -2.68 -20.88 -10.26
N SER A 63 -3.80 -20.17 -10.35
CA SER A 63 -4.62 -20.07 -11.57
C SER A 63 -4.11 -19.02 -12.57
N VAL A 64 -3.20 -18.14 -12.15
CA VAL A 64 -2.69 -17.07 -13.00
C VAL A 64 -1.62 -17.59 -13.96
N LYS A 65 -1.58 -17.04 -15.18
CA LYS A 65 -0.53 -17.37 -16.14
C LYS A 65 0.74 -16.58 -15.81
N ARG A 66 1.84 -17.27 -15.53
CA ARG A 66 3.14 -16.67 -15.18
C ARG A 66 3.59 -15.60 -16.17
N SER A 67 3.46 -15.85 -17.47
CA SER A 67 3.86 -14.91 -18.52
C SER A 67 3.08 -13.58 -18.51
N ILE A 68 1.82 -13.60 -18.05
CA ILE A 68 1.01 -12.38 -17.88
C ILE A 68 1.49 -11.62 -16.65
N VAL A 69 1.78 -12.34 -15.55
CA VAL A 69 2.31 -11.74 -14.32
C VAL A 69 3.66 -11.06 -14.58
N GLU A 70 4.55 -11.71 -15.34
CA GLU A 70 5.85 -11.14 -15.75
C GLU A 70 5.68 -9.83 -16.52
N GLN A 71 4.81 -9.81 -17.53
CA GLN A 71 4.56 -8.61 -18.34
C GLN A 71 3.99 -7.46 -17.50
N LEU A 72 2.98 -7.74 -16.67
CA LEU A 72 2.38 -6.74 -15.79
C LEU A 72 3.39 -6.22 -14.77
N GLN A 73 4.19 -7.10 -14.19
CA GLN A 73 5.22 -6.72 -13.23
C GLN A 73 6.29 -5.83 -13.88
N THR A 74 6.78 -6.18 -15.07
CA THR A 74 7.71 -5.33 -15.82
C THR A 74 7.10 -3.96 -16.10
N PHE A 75 5.84 -3.92 -16.54
CA PHE A 75 5.12 -2.66 -16.78
C PHE A 75 5.03 -1.80 -15.50
N PHE A 76 4.69 -2.39 -14.36
CA PHE A 76 4.62 -1.66 -13.09
C PHE A 76 5.98 -1.18 -12.60
N HIS A 77 7.04 -1.99 -12.73
CA HIS A 77 8.39 -1.55 -12.38
C HIS A 77 8.87 -0.38 -13.24
N GLN A 78 8.47 -0.33 -14.50
CA GLN A 78 8.86 0.74 -15.43
C GLN A 78 8.08 2.04 -15.24
N HIS A 79 6.78 1.94 -14.91
CA HIS A 79 5.88 3.10 -15.00
C HIS A 79 5.21 3.49 -13.69
N ASN A 80 5.22 2.64 -12.67
CA ASN A 80 4.56 2.95 -11.41
C ASN A 80 5.51 3.70 -10.46
N GLU A 81 5.37 5.03 -10.42
CA GLU A 81 6.15 5.89 -9.52
C GLU A 81 6.05 5.50 -8.05
N LEU A 82 4.94 4.90 -7.61
CA LEU A 82 4.80 4.43 -6.24
C LEU A 82 5.76 3.27 -5.94
N VAL A 83 5.93 2.33 -6.88
CA VAL A 83 6.87 1.22 -6.71
C VAL A 83 8.29 1.78 -6.55
N ALA A 84 8.69 2.71 -7.42
CA ALA A 84 10.00 3.37 -7.32
C ALA A 84 10.17 4.14 -6.00
N LEU A 85 9.13 4.88 -5.57
CA LEU A 85 9.13 5.65 -4.33
C LEU A 85 9.30 4.75 -3.10
N PHE A 86 8.52 3.66 -3.01
CA PHE A 86 8.59 2.75 -1.87
C PHE A 86 9.92 2.01 -1.80
N THR A 87 10.44 1.52 -2.93
CA THR A 87 11.74 0.85 -2.98
C THR A 87 12.87 1.81 -2.58
N THR A 88 12.84 3.05 -3.09
CA THR A 88 13.84 4.07 -2.72
C THR A 88 13.74 4.46 -1.24
N ALA A 89 12.53 4.57 -0.70
CA ALA A 89 12.32 4.87 0.71
C ALA A 89 12.93 3.77 1.59
N LEU A 90 12.79 2.50 1.20
CA LEU A 90 13.40 1.37 1.91
C LEU A 90 14.92 1.41 1.90
N ASP A 91 15.54 1.65 0.74
CA ASP A 91 17.00 1.75 0.64
C ASP A 91 17.58 2.90 1.48
N ARG A 92 16.76 3.93 1.78
CA ARG A 92 17.16 5.12 2.54
C ARG A 92 16.74 5.08 4.01
N MET A 93 15.98 4.07 4.44
CA MET A 93 15.50 3.99 5.83
C MET A 93 16.65 3.54 6.75
N PRO A 94 16.98 4.32 7.80
CA PRO A 94 18.08 4.00 8.70
C PRO A 94 17.75 2.89 9.71
N SER A 95 16.48 2.53 9.87
CA SER A 95 16.01 1.46 10.76
C SER A 95 14.65 0.91 10.34
N ASP A 96 14.21 -0.19 10.95
CA ASP A 96 12.94 -0.85 10.59
C ASP A 96 11.70 -0.20 11.24
N ASN A 97 11.89 0.72 12.19
CA ASN A 97 10.80 1.34 12.94
C ASN A 97 10.34 2.66 12.34
N HIS A 98 9.75 2.60 11.14
CA HIS A 98 9.26 3.79 10.43
C HIS A 98 7.79 3.65 10.02
N LYS A 99 7.09 4.80 10.00
CA LYS A 99 5.70 4.89 9.55
C LYS A 99 5.63 5.68 8.25
N ILE A 100 5.23 5.03 7.16
CA ILE A 100 4.89 5.74 5.93
C ILE A 100 3.45 6.25 6.02
N VAL A 101 3.26 7.55 5.77
CA VAL A 101 1.95 8.20 5.79
C VAL A 101 1.66 8.75 4.40
N ILE A 102 0.65 8.18 3.73
CA ILE A 102 0.11 8.74 2.49
C ILE A 102 -0.87 9.85 2.88
N ARG A 103 -0.48 11.09 2.60
CA ARG A 103 -1.28 12.29 2.86
C ARG A 103 -2.00 12.71 1.58
N ALA A 104 -3.30 12.42 1.50
CA ALA A 104 -4.13 12.85 0.37
C ALA A 104 -4.34 14.37 0.33
N ASP A 105 -4.11 15.06 1.45
CA ASP A 105 -4.19 16.51 1.62
C ASP A 105 -2.88 17.23 1.26
N LYS A 106 -1.80 16.50 1.01
CA LYS A 106 -0.50 17.11 0.69
C LYS A 106 -0.48 17.51 -0.78
N VAL A 107 -0.44 18.81 -1.03
CA VAL A 107 -0.25 19.37 -2.37
C VAL A 107 1.18 19.04 -2.85
N PRO A 108 1.35 18.49 -4.07
CA PRO A 108 2.68 18.23 -4.63
C PRO A 108 3.54 19.48 -4.64
N VAL A 109 4.83 19.33 -4.36
CA VAL A 109 5.79 20.44 -4.43
C VAL A 109 5.79 21.00 -5.86
N GLY A 110 5.39 22.26 -6.02
CA GLY A 110 5.30 22.94 -7.32
C GLY A 110 3.87 23.11 -7.87
N GLN A 111 2.84 22.57 -7.23
CA GLN A 111 1.44 22.88 -7.57
C GLN A 111 0.86 23.88 -6.56
N TYR A 112 0.31 24.99 -7.04
CA TYR A 112 -0.40 25.94 -6.19
C TYR A 112 -1.75 25.35 -5.79
N ALA A 113 -2.06 25.40 -4.49
CA ALA A 113 -3.38 25.05 -4.00
C ALA A 113 -4.42 25.96 -4.66
N GLY A 114 -5.23 25.38 -5.56
CA GLY A 114 -6.36 26.08 -6.16
C GLY A 114 -7.23 26.69 -5.06
N ARG A 115 -7.39 28.01 -5.11
CA ARG A 115 -8.16 28.81 -4.17
C ARG A 115 -9.57 28.21 -4.04
N ARG A 116 -9.89 27.60 -2.90
CA ARG A 116 -11.26 27.26 -2.54
C ARG A 116 -12.01 28.58 -2.35
N VAL A 117 -12.92 28.87 -3.28
CA VAL A 117 -13.93 29.90 -3.07
C VAL A 117 -14.98 29.28 -2.15
N SER A 118 -15.25 30.00 -1.06
CA SER A 118 -16.19 29.69 0.03
C SER A 118 -17.61 29.48 -0.46
#